data_AF-A0A7C3RF26-F1
#
_entry.id   AF-A0A7C3RF26-F1
#
_cell.length_a   1.000
_cell.length_b   1.000
_cell.length_c   1.000
_cell.angle_alpha   90.00
_cell.angle_beta   90.00
_cell.angle_gamma   90.00
#
_symmetry.space_group_name_H-M   'P 1'
#
loop_
_entity.id
_entity.type
_entity.pdbx_description
1 polymer ?
#
loop_
_entity_poly.entity_id
_entity_poly.type
_entity_poly.pdbx_seq_one_letter_code
_entity_poly.pdbx_strand_id
1 'polypeptide(L)' 'WEVVEKKKVSLPEFLEGVVRCPNKNCISNSEEIPAKFWAEKKNPIRLRCYYCERVFGKDEVI' A
#
# COMPACT_ATOMS: atom_id res chain seq x y z
N TRP A 1 24.14 3.42 -27.28
CA TRP A 1 23.33 3.50 -26.04
C TRP A 1 23.04 2.06 -25.62
N GLU A 2 23.68 1.56 -24.57
CA GLU A 2 23.50 0.17 -24.11
C GLU A 2 22.73 0.17 -22.79
N VAL A 3 21.73 -0.71 -22.70
CA VAL A 3 20.93 -0.87 -21.48
C VAL A 3 21.75 -1.67 -20.47
N VAL A 4 22.16 -1.01 -19.39
CA VAL A 4 23.08 -1.58 -18.40
C VAL A 4 22.41 -2.52 -17.38
N GLU A 5 21.11 -2.35 -17.08
CA GLU A 5 20.41 -3.22 -16.12
C GLU A 5 18.87 -3.12 -16.23
N LYS A 6 18.18 -4.23 -15.91
CA LYS A 6 16.73 -4.26 -15.65
C LYS A 6 16.47 -4.80 -14.24
N LYS A 7 15.93 -3.97 -13.34
CA LYS A 7 15.53 -4.39 -12.00
C LYS A 7 14.09 -4.86 -11.97
N LYS A 8 13.83 -6.02 -11.35
CA LYS A 8 12.47 -6.48 -11.02
C LYS A 8 12.05 -5.85 -9.70
N VAL A 9 10.98 -5.07 -9.70
CA VAL A 9 10.36 -4.53 -8.49
C VAL A 9 9.56 -5.64 -7.79
N SER A 10 9.79 -5.80 -6.49
CA SER A 10 9.03 -6.69 -5.61
C SER A 10 8.15 -5.86 -4.67
N LEU A 11 6.98 -6.41 -4.29
CA LEU A 11 6.12 -5.75 -3.31
C LEU A 11 6.80 -5.84 -1.92
N PRO A 12 7.05 -4.70 -1.26
CA PRO A 12 7.57 -4.70 0.11
C PRO A 12 6.53 -5.26 1.09
N GLU A 13 6.97 -5.68 2.27
CA GLU A 13 6.07 -6.16 3.33
C GLU A 13 5.27 -5.03 3.98
N PHE A 14 5.80 -3.81 3.91
CA PHE A 14 5.18 -2.61 4.45
C PHE A 14 5.23 -1.48 3.42
N LEU A 15 4.15 -0.71 3.33
CA LEU A 15 3.99 0.44 2.45
C LEU A 15 3.66 1.65 3.32
N GLU A 16 4.37 2.75 3.14
CA GLU A 16 4.15 4.01 3.85
C GLU A 16 4.08 5.16 2.86
N GLY A 17 3.00 5.93 2.88
CA GLY A 17 2.83 7.13 2.06
C GLY A 17 2.68 6.88 0.55
N VAL A 18 2.68 5.62 0.09
CA VAL A 18 2.59 5.27 -1.35
C VAL A 18 1.14 5.16 -1.84
N VAL A 19 0.22 4.72 -0.98
CA VAL A 19 -1.19 4.44 -1.33
C VAL A 19 -2.12 5.02 -0.27
N ARG A 20 -3.35 5.39 -0.65
CA ARG A 20 -4.35 5.94 0.29
C ARG A 20 -5.35 4.89 0.75
N CYS A 21 -5.92 5.11 1.93
CA CYS A 21 -6.95 4.23 2.47
C CYS A 21 -8.31 4.57 1.87
N PRO A 22 -9.02 3.64 1.23
CA PRO A 22 -10.35 3.91 0.65
C PRO A 22 -11.43 4.11 1.73
N ASN A 23 -11.14 3.75 2.98
CA ASN A 23 -12.01 4.07 4.10
C ASN A 23 -11.95 5.58 4.42
N LYS A 24 -12.97 6.33 4.00
CA LYS A 24 -13.11 7.78 4.26
C LYS A 24 -13.03 8.14 5.77
N ASN A 25 -13.43 7.22 6.65
CA ASN A 25 -13.37 7.41 8.11
C ASN A 25 -12.03 7.01 8.72
N CYS A 26 -11.00 6.70 7.92
CA CYS A 26 -9.67 6.39 8.41
C CYS A 26 -8.94 7.67 8.84
N ILE A 27 -8.26 7.65 9.99
CA ILE A 27 -7.46 8.76 10.50
C ILE A 27 -6.39 9.22 9.50
N SER A 28 -5.86 8.32 8.68
CA SER A 28 -4.90 8.66 7.60
C SER A 28 -5.47 9.52 6.48
N ASN A 29 -6.79 9.71 6.42
CA ASN A 29 -7.45 10.61 5.48
C ASN A 29 -7.93 11.92 6.16
N SER A 30 -8.06 11.92 7.48
CA SER A 30 -8.50 13.09 8.25
C SER A 30 -7.33 13.97 8.66
N GLU A 31 -6.21 13.35 9.03
CA GLU A 31 -5.01 14.02 9.52
C GLU A 31 -3.90 13.98 8.47
N GLU A 32 -2.95 14.92 8.55
CA GLU A 32 -1.75 14.96 7.69
C GLU A 32 -0.71 13.91 8.13
N ILE A 33 -1.13 12.64 8.18
CA ILE A 33 -0.27 11.51 8.52
C ILE A 33 -0.10 10.57 7.32
N PRO A 34 1.09 9.99 7.12
CA PRO A 34 1.30 9.07 6.00
C PRO A 34 0.47 7.80 6.18
N ALA A 35 -0.23 7.39 5.14
CA ALA A 35 -0.98 6.15 5.17
C ALA A 35 -0.02 4.95 5.23
N LYS A 36 -0.28 4.01 6.13
CA LYS A 36 0.57 2.85 6.42
C LYS A 36 -0.19 1.56 6.14
N PHE A 37 0.43 0.63 5.42
CA PHE A 37 -0.18 -0.65 5.04
C PHE A 37 0.79 -1.82 5.16
N TRP A 38 0.26 -2.95 5.62
CA TRP A 38 0.94 -4.24 5.62
C TRP A 38 0.51 -5.08 4.43
N ALA A 39 1.47 -5.63 3.69
CA ALA A 39 1.21 -6.58 2.61
C ALA A 39 1.03 -8.00 3.17
N GLU A 40 -0.15 -8.31 3.69
CA GLU A 40 -0.46 -9.63 4.27
C GLU A 40 -0.36 -10.77 3.25
N LYS A 41 -0.66 -10.49 1.98
CA LYS A 41 -0.57 -11.48 0.91
C LYS A 41 -0.08 -10.80 -0.36
N LYS A 42 0.84 -11.44 -1.09
CA LYS A 42 1.36 -10.93 -2.37
C LYS A 42 0.64 -11.50 -3.60
N ASN A 43 -0.14 -12.59 -3.44
CA ASN A 43 -0.92 -13.17 -4.52
C ASN A 43 -2.17 -13.94 -4.01
N PRO A 44 -3.40 -13.42 -4.17
CA PRO A 44 -3.72 -12.06 -4.61
C PRO A 44 -3.20 -11.04 -3.59
N ILE A 45 -2.84 -9.84 -4.07
CA ILE A 45 -2.33 -8.78 -3.20
C ILE A 45 -3.43 -8.36 -2.23
N ARG A 46 -3.13 -8.45 -0.92
CA ARG A 46 -3.98 -7.97 0.16
C ARG A 46 -3.18 -7.03 1.04
N LEU A 47 -3.71 -5.83 1.21
CA LEU A 47 -3.09 -4.76 1.98
C LEU A 47 -3.97 -4.45 3.20
N ARG A 48 -3.41 -4.58 4.40
CA ARG A 48 -4.07 -4.21 5.65
C ARG A 48 -3.65 -2.82 6.06
N CYS A 49 -4.59 -1.91 6.24
CA CYS A 49 -4.30 -0.58 6.77
C CYS A 49 -3.82 -0.71 8.23
N TYR A 50 -2.73 -0.02 8.58
CA TYR A 50 -2.21 0.04 9.95
C TYR A 50 -3.20 0.71 10.92
N TYR A 51 -4.01 1.65 10.42
CA TYR A 51 -4.84 2.50 11.26
C TYR A 51 -6.25 1.96 11.49
N CYS A 52 -6.99 1.68 10.40
CA CYS A 52 -8.36 1.18 10.51
C CYS A 52 -8.46 -0.35 10.42
N GLU A 53 -7.31 -1.03 10.32
CA GLU A 53 -7.15 -2.50 10.28
C GLU A 53 -7.92 -3.24 9.18
N ARG A 54 -8.56 -2.51 8.27
CA ARG A 54 -9.29 -3.06 7.11
C ARG A 54 -8.33 -3.55 6.06
N VAL A 55 -8.74 -4.63 5.40
CA VAL A 55 -7.99 -5.27 4.32
C VAL A 55 -8.60 -4.87 2.98
N PHE A 56 -7.74 -4.48 2.05
CA PHE A 56 -8.11 -4.04 0.72
C PHE A 56 -7.32 -4.81 -0.33
N GLY A 57 -7.94 -5.08 -1.48
CA GLY A 57 -7.24 -5.54 -2.67
C GLY A 57 -6.41 -4.43 -3.30
N LYS A 58 -5.47 -4.81 -4.19
CA LYS A 58 -4.68 -3.85 -4.98
C LYS A 58 -5.55 -2.84 -5.75
N ASP A 59 -6.68 -3.27 -6.29
CA ASP A 59 -7.57 -2.43 -7.11
C ASP A 59 -8.38 -1.42 -6.29
N GLU A 60 -8.51 -1.66 -4.99
CA GLU A 60 -9.30 -0.81 -4.08
C GLU A 60 -8.47 0.34 -3.48
N VAL A 61 -7.13 0.27 -3.57
CA VAL A 61 -6.22 1.32 -3.10
C VAL A 61 -5.67 2.10 -4.29
N ILE A 62 -5.83 3.42 -4.29
CA ILE A 62 -5.38 4.35 -5.35
C ILE A 62 -4.70 5.56 -4.71
#